data_AF-A0A3M7MR20-F1
#
_entry.id   AF-A0A3M7MR20-F1
#
_cell.length_a   1.000
_cell.length_b   1.000
_cell.length_c   1.000
_cell.angle_alpha   90.00
_cell.angle_beta   90.00
_cell.angle_gamma   90.00
#
_symmetry.space_group_name_H-M   'P 1'
#
loop_
_entity.id
_entity.type
_entity.pdbx_description
1 polymer ?
#
loop_
_entity_poly.entity_id
_entity_poly.type
_entity_poly.pdbx_seq_one_letter_code
_entity_poly.pdbx_strand_id
1 'polypeptide(L)'
;MSSASTIITRFTESLLEKDSRTAADFPKVEATLPTRPLLTDLSLVGKVTSSLFGSKNPFRKRSTPEHNHVWLLDNTAVKPASPAPGALEQWQAEFVACHFVKGRKDITNFVSYFADEIGIDGEAGSDAEVRGRIEKRLQPFVWQTAPAHTIEVLIPSGQGQPPIKHVLSPANSSGISSDILLVGGGDVSDGQTLHVTSPGFKHINTNLRLAGAEGWAVLSDIDGKLPLKRRKAANTGRHNQNYSNPAWFYLSASPYNLYPFLREFVDSTYPRGTIVLRDASWMSFAGLLQSFTVGVQQYKVDRGTKIHSWLPKRKFICIGDSTQADPESYAKLYHNNPGWVKAIYIRTPTDLPHMEQKNSPERFAKAFDGIPKSIWKTFVVPSELTAHLKGLNRYNPETTTTFQEYVSQQCEEKFFDVYACLALLKLYQFNPHLLHPETVTNILVKALTVFPSPSFTLCLALFPASSIPYGSDIASIPTTELTESIQKLTKLNTLLESAQYDAFWSTLESDDIYADLYADVAGFEDLVRIRIAGEVGKTFREIDLSVLSGWLNLRSEALVKFCQTACGWRVSGQKVEIPANAENEAKSEIKGERVGVEMFGRVFRRGYEDPA
;
A
#
# COMPACT_ATOMS: atom_id res chain seq x y z
N MET A 1 36.80 -2.61 14.36
CA MET A 1 36.87 -4.07 14.59
C MET A 1 36.01 -4.39 15.81
N SER A 2 34.77 -4.81 15.61
CA SER A 2 33.92 -5.35 16.68
C SER A 2 33.70 -6.82 16.36
N SER A 3 34.26 -7.70 17.19
CA SER A 3 33.96 -9.12 17.16
C SER A 3 32.49 -9.29 17.52
N ALA A 4 31.66 -9.62 16.53
CA ALA A 4 30.29 -10.08 16.76
C ALA A 4 30.36 -11.40 17.54
N SER A 5 30.40 -11.31 18.86
CA SER A 5 30.05 -12.42 19.73
C SER A 5 28.61 -12.78 19.40
N THR A 6 28.39 -13.95 18.82
CA THR A 6 27.07 -14.53 18.65
C THR A 6 26.53 -14.85 20.04
N ILE A 7 25.92 -13.86 20.69
CA ILE A 7 25.05 -14.08 21.83
C ILE A 7 23.91 -14.94 21.29
N ILE A 8 23.82 -16.19 21.75
CA ILE A 8 22.62 -16.99 21.57
C ILE A 8 21.55 -16.28 22.40
N THR A 9 20.83 -15.35 21.80
CA THR A 9 19.75 -14.62 22.46
C THR A 9 18.66 -15.62 22.77
N ARG A 10 18.57 -16.06 24.03
CA ARG A 10 17.40 -16.80 24.51
C ARG A 10 16.23 -15.82 24.50
N PHE A 11 15.38 -15.93 23.50
CA PHE A 11 14.15 -15.17 23.42
C PHE A 11 13.26 -15.53 24.61
N THR A 12 12.84 -14.53 25.39
CA THR A 12 11.92 -14.68 26.50
C THR A 12 10.49 -14.45 26.04
N GLU A 13 9.57 -15.26 26.54
CA GLU A 13 8.14 -15.14 26.26
C GLU A 13 7.57 -13.84 26.85
N SER A 14 6.88 -13.05 26.03
CA SER A 14 6.09 -11.91 26.53
C SER A 14 4.79 -12.38 27.21
N LEU A 15 4.17 -11.54 28.03
CA LEU A 15 2.89 -11.87 28.67
C LEU A 15 1.81 -12.29 27.65
N LEU A 16 1.70 -11.56 26.53
CA LEU A 16 0.73 -11.84 25.48
C LEU A 16 1.01 -13.19 24.77
N GLU A 17 2.29 -13.51 24.54
CA GLU A 17 2.71 -14.78 23.96
C GLU A 17 2.38 -15.94 24.90
N LYS A 18 2.63 -15.76 26.21
CA LYS A 18 2.33 -16.75 27.25
C LYS A 18 0.85 -17.07 27.34
N ASP A 19 0.02 -16.05 27.37
CA ASP A 19 -1.44 -16.22 27.44
C ASP A 19 -1.95 -16.92 26.16
N SER A 20 -1.46 -16.50 24.98
CA SER A 20 -1.83 -17.11 23.70
C SER A 20 -1.40 -18.58 23.60
N ARG A 21 -0.17 -18.90 24.03
CA ARG A 21 0.37 -20.27 24.00
C ARG A 21 -0.34 -21.19 24.98
N THR A 22 -0.71 -20.67 26.16
CA THR A 22 -1.47 -21.41 27.16
C THR A 22 -2.90 -21.69 26.67
N ALA A 23 -3.57 -20.69 26.09
CA ALA A 23 -4.92 -20.85 25.55
C ALA A 23 -5.00 -21.87 24.40
N ALA A 24 -3.92 -22.02 23.63
CA ALA A 24 -3.82 -22.96 22.51
C ALA A 24 -3.13 -24.29 22.86
N ASP A 25 -2.90 -24.58 24.15
CA ASP A 25 -2.36 -25.84 24.67
C ASP A 25 -0.97 -26.23 24.10
N PHE A 26 -0.16 -25.24 23.72
CA PHE A 26 1.19 -25.45 23.19
C PHE A 26 2.10 -26.31 24.09
N PRO A 27 2.13 -26.13 25.44
CA PRO A 27 3.00 -26.94 26.30
C PRO A 27 2.72 -28.44 26.22
N LYS A 28 1.44 -28.83 26.08
CA LYS A 28 1.05 -30.24 25.97
C LYS A 28 1.49 -30.82 24.63
N VAL A 29 1.25 -30.11 23.52
CA VAL A 29 1.68 -30.52 22.17
C VAL A 29 3.20 -30.61 22.08
N GLU A 30 3.93 -29.64 22.63
CA GLU A 30 5.39 -29.65 22.62
C GLU A 30 5.99 -30.87 23.35
N ALA A 31 5.30 -31.39 24.37
CA ALA A 31 5.72 -32.56 25.13
C ALA A 31 5.49 -33.89 24.38
N THR A 32 4.55 -33.95 23.43
CA THR A 32 4.26 -35.17 22.65
C THR A 32 5.14 -35.32 21.40
N LEU A 33 5.79 -34.24 20.96
CA LEU A 33 6.60 -34.23 19.75
C LEU A 33 7.86 -35.11 19.85
N PRO A 34 8.26 -35.79 18.75
CA PRO A 34 9.42 -36.66 18.75
C PRO A 34 10.69 -35.86 19.03
N THR A 35 11.43 -36.30 20.05
CA THR A 35 12.74 -35.73 20.39
C THR A 35 13.81 -36.33 19.49
N ARG A 36 14.77 -35.49 19.06
CA ARG A 36 15.90 -35.93 18.23
C ARG A 36 16.94 -36.57 19.15
N PRO A 37 17.35 -37.83 18.96
CA PRO A 37 18.46 -38.37 19.73
C PRO A 37 19.74 -37.63 19.35
N LEU A 38 20.43 -37.08 20.37
CA LEU A 38 21.68 -36.32 20.21
C LEU A 38 22.84 -37.15 19.62
N LEU A 39 22.73 -38.48 19.59
CA LEU A 39 23.87 -39.40 19.61
C LEU A 39 24.21 -40.09 18.28
N THR A 40 23.45 -39.90 17.20
CA THR A 40 23.83 -40.42 15.87
C THR A 40 24.67 -39.43 15.04
N ASP A 41 25.25 -38.42 15.72
CA ASP A 41 26.03 -37.32 15.16
C ASP A 41 27.43 -37.75 14.68
N LEU A 42 27.55 -38.20 13.43
CA LEU A 42 28.81 -38.13 12.69
C LEU A 42 29.18 -36.67 12.34
N SER A 43 29.46 -35.85 13.36
CA SER A 43 30.41 -34.72 13.30
C SER A 43 30.63 -34.05 14.68
N LEU A 44 30.81 -34.81 15.77
CA LEU A 44 31.11 -34.21 17.09
C LEU A 44 32.31 -33.23 17.00
N VAL A 45 33.33 -33.61 16.23
CA VAL A 45 34.50 -32.76 15.89
C VAL A 45 34.09 -31.49 15.17
N GLY A 46 33.19 -31.55 14.19
CA GLY A 46 32.71 -30.37 13.45
C GLY A 46 31.96 -29.39 14.34
N LYS A 47 31.07 -29.89 15.21
CA LYS A 47 30.33 -29.06 16.16
C LYS A 47 31.26 -28.42 17.18
N VAL A 48 32.14 -29.20 17.82
CA VAL A 48 33.11 -28.71 18.80
C VAL A 48 34.06 -27.68 18.17
N THR A 49 34.66 -27.99 17.02
CA THR A 49 35.58 -27.05 16.35
C THR A 49 34.87 -25.79 15.85
N SER A 50 33.61 -25.88 15.39
CA SER A 50 32.82 -24.70 15.01
C SER A 50 32.50 -23.81 16.22
N SER A 51 32.19 -24.39 17.38
CA SER A 51 31.95 -23.63 18.62
C SER A 51 33.23 -22.98 19.16
N LEU A 52 34.39 -23.61 18.99
CA LEU A 52 35.67 -23.11 19.49
C LEU A 52 36.32 -22.07 18.57
N PHE A 53 36.26 -22.26 17.25
CA PHE A 53 37.03 -21.45 16.28
C PHE A 53 36.17 -20.56 15.38
N GLY A 54 34.85 -20.77 15.35
CA GLY A 54 33.91 -19.96 14.57
C GLY A 54 34.31 -19.81 13.10
N SER A 55 34.31 -18.58 12.60
CA SER A 55 34.67 -18.23 11.22
C SER A 55 36.13 -18.50 10.84
N LYS A 56 37.01 -18.75 11.82
CA LYS A 56 38.43 -19.06 11.59
C LYS A 56 38.75 -20.55 11.71
N ASN A 57 37.75 -21.43 11.61
CA ASN A 57 37.94 -22.88 11.78
C ASN A 57 39.01 -23.44 10.81
N PRO A 58 40.15 -23.96 11.31
CA PRO A 58 41.21 -24.49 10.46
C PRO A 58 40.85 -25.84 9.83
N PHE A 59 39.87 -26.56 10.38
CA PHE A 59 39.40 -27.86 9.88
C PHE A 59 38.20 -27.74 8.92
N ARG A 60 38.08 -26.59 8.24
CA ARG A 60 36.98 -26.33 7.32
C ARG A 60 36.98 -27.32 6.15
N LYS A 61 35.79 -27.76 5.74
CA LYS A 61 35.59 -28.64 4.58
C LYS A 61 34.82 -27.92 3.48
N ARG A 62 35.11 -28.19 2.21
CA ARG A 62 34.31 -27.66 1.11
C ARG A 62 33.04 -28.49 0.96
N SER A 63 31.89 -27.83 0.82
CA SER A 63 30.65 -28.51 0.47
C SER A 63 30.72 -29.04 -0.95
N THR A 64 30.26 -30.28 -1.15
CA THR A 64 30.22 -30.91 -2.48
C THR A 64 28.80 -31.34 -2.83
N PRO A 65 28.37 -31.24 -4.10
CA PRO A 65 27.05 -31.71 -4.52
C PRO A 65 26.80 -33.19 -4.23
N GLU A 66 27.85 -34.00 -4.13
CA GLU A 66 27.76 -35.43 -3.86
C GLU A 66 27.38 -35.72 -2.40
N HIS A 67 27.92 -34.94 -1.46
CA HIS A 67 27.79 -35.20 -0.02
C HIS A 67 26.91 -34.19 0.72
N ASN A 68 26.58 -33.05 0.11
CA ASN A 68 25.89 -31.95 0.78
C ASN A 68 24.67 -31.45 0.01
N HIS A 69 23.66 -31.01 0.76
CA HIS A 69 22.67 -30.05 0.29
C HIS A 69 23.08 -28.67 0.79
N VAL A 70 23.09 -27.68 -0.09
CA VAL A 70 23.36 -26.28 0.30
C VAL A 70 22.25 -25.40 -0.23
N TRP A 71 21.73 -24.53 0.62
CA TRP A 71 20.84 -23.45 0.20
C TRP A 71 21.59 -22.13 0.33
N LEU A 72 21.57 -21.34 -0.72
CA LEU A 72 22.07 -19.96 -0.71
C LEU A 72 20.86 -19.04 -0.83
N LEU A 73 20.65 -18.20 0.17
CA LEU A 73 19.45 -17.38 0.28
C LEU A 73 19.51 -16.14 -0.61
N ASP A 74 18.37 -15.81 -1.22
CA ASP A 74 18.13 -14.54 -1.92
C ASP A 74 18.38 -13.36 -0.98
N ASN A 75 19.05 -12.33 -1.49
CA ASN A 75 19.50 -11.20 -0.69
C ASN A 75 19.49 -9.88 -1.48
N THR A 76 19.75 -8.79 -0.76
CA THR A 76 19.81 -7.44 -1.31
C THR A 76 21.18 -6.84 -1.11
N ALA A 77 21.78 -6.37 -2.20
CA ALA A 77 22.97 -5.54 -2.20
C ALA A 77 22.60 -4.09 -1.91
N VAL A 78 23.37 -3.49 -1.01
CA VAL A 78 23.23 -2.09 -0.59
C VAL A 78 24.58 -1.39 -0.67
N LYS A 79 24.59 -0.06 -0.83
CA LYS A 79 25.80 0.73 -0.62
C LYS A 79 25.93 1.06 0.88
N PRO A 80 27.12 0.96 1.49
CA PRO A 80 27.31 1.30 2.90
C PRO A 80 26.84 2.74 3.20
N ALA A 81 26.05 2.92 4.26
CA ALA A 81 25.56 4.25 4.65
C ALA A 81 26.68 5.19 5.18
N SER A 82 27.76 4.61 5.72
CA SER A 82 29.01 5.31 6.07
C SER A 82 30.19 4.51 5.50
N PRO A 83 30.69 4.82 4.31
CA PRO A 83 31.93 4.23 3.83
C PRO A 83 33.08 4.62 4.78
N ALA A 84 34.00 3.69 5.04
CA ALA A 84 35.24 4.05 5.74
C ALA A 84 35.98 5.14 4.93
N PRO A 85 36.75 6.05 5.56
CA PRO A 85 37.48 7.08 4.84
C PRO A 85 38.36 6.46 3.73
N GLY A 86 38.10 6.80 2.46
CA GLY A 86 38.80 6.24 1.30
C GLY A 86 38.23 4.94 0.72
N ALA A 87 37.13 4.39 1.27
CA ALA A 87 36.45 3.24 0.69
C ALA A 87 35.64 3.63 -0.56
N LEU A 88 35.84 2.90 -1.65
CA LEU A 88 35.05 3.03 -2.88
C LEU A 88 33.56 2.73 -2.58
N GLU A 89 32.63 3.44 -3.22
CA GLU A 89 31.18 3.20 -3.11
C GLU A 89 30.75 1.89 -3.79
N GLN A 90 31.21 0.76 -3.26
CA GLN A 90 30.90 -0.55 -3.80
C GLN A 90 29.65 -1.13 -3.15
N TRP A 91 28.91 -1.91 -3.94
CA TRP A 91 27.80 -2.68 -3.44
C TRP A 91 28.29 -3.78 -2.51
N GLN A 92 27.59 -3.98 -1.41
CA GLN A 92 27.82 -5.07 -0.47
C GLN A 92 26.50 -5.79 -0.17
N ALA A 93 26.55 -7.10 0.04
CA ALA A 93 25.40 -7.90 0.44
C ALA A 93 25.79 -8.91 1.51
N GLU A 94 24.88 -9.17 2.44
CA GLU A 94 25.01 -10.31 3.35
C GLU A 94 24.59 -11.58 2.62
N PHE A 95 25.52 -12.52 2.46
CA PHE A 95 25.26 -13.84 1.89
C PHE A 95 25.08 -14.84 3.01
N VAL A 96 23.91 -15.48 3.05
CA VAL A 96 23.58 -16.53 4.02
C VAL A 96 23.48 -17.86 3.30
N ALA A 97 24.25 -18.85 3.75
CA ALA A 97 24.21 -20.23 3.25
C ALA A 97 23.91 -21.23 4.37
N CYS A 98 23.03 -22.19 4.08
CA CYS A 98 22.69 -23.28 4.98
C CYS A 98 23.21 -24.60 4.42
N HIS A 99 24.02 -25.29 5.20
CA HIS A 99 24.74 -26.50 4.82
C HIS A 99 24.17 -27.72 5.52
N PHE A 100 23.88 -28.76 4.73
CA PHE A 100 23.34 -30.02 5.21
C PHE A 100 24.08 -31.23 4.62
N VAL A 101 24.02 -32.36 5.31
CA VAL A 101 24.58 -33.65 4.86
C VAL A 101 23.51 -34.43 4.06
N LYS A 102 23.91 -35.05 2.95
CA LYS A 102 23.06 -35.94 2.14
C LYS A 102 22.92 -37.34 2.75
N GLY A 103 21.74 -37.96 2.55
CA GLY A 103 21.59 -39.42 2.64
C GLY A 103 21.18 -40.03 3.99
N ARG A 104 20.32 -39.37 4.77
CA ARG A 104 19.83 -39.96 6.04
C ARG A 104 18.65 -40.92 5.82
N LYS A 105 18.57 -41.99 6.64
CA LYS A 105 17.60 -43.11 6.53
C LYS A 105 16.46 -43.09 7.56
N ASP A 106 16.40 -42.10 8.45
CA ASP A 106 15.45 -42.02 9.58
C ASP A 106 14.14 -41.29 9.27
N ILE A 107 13.98 -40.72 8.07
CA ILE A 107 12.81 -39.92 7.71
C ILE A 107 11.49 -40.71 7.78
N THR A 108 11.54 -42.02 7.52
CA THR A 108 10.37 -42.90 7.53
C THR A 108 9.68 -42.91 8.89
N ASN A 109 10.43 -42.86 10.00
CA ASN A 109 9.86 -42.85 11.35
C ASN A 109 9.11 -41.53 11.64
N PHE A 110 9.65 -40.41 11.17
CA PHE A 110 8.98 -39.11 11.32
C PHE A 110 7.74 -39.00 10.44
N VAL A 111 7.80 -39.50 9.20
CA VAL A 111 6.64 -39.55 8.30
C VAL A 111 5.52 -40.38 8.91
N SER A 112 5.82 -41.53 9.50
CA SER A 112 4.81 -42.34 10.20
C SER A 112 4.21 -41.60 11.40
N TYR A 113 5.04 -41.07 12.30
CA TYR A 113 4.54 -40.31 13.46
C TYR A 113 3.58 -39.17 13.06
N PHE A 114 3.96 -38.36 12.07
CA PHE A 114 3.11 -37.26 11.64
C PHE A 114 1.86 -37.73 10.91
N ALA A 115 1.91 -38.85 10.17
CA ALA A 115 0.75 -39.43 9.50
C ALA A 115 -0.28 -39.95 10.53
N ASP A 116 0.19 -40.56 11.62
CA ASP A 116 -0.65 -41.04 12.72
C ASP A 116 -1.30 -39.85 13.45
N GLU A 117 -0.52 -38.81 13.78
CA GLU A 117 -1.01 -37.65 14.54
C GLU A 117 -2.08 -36.83 13.78
N ILE A 118 -1.97 -36.76 12.45
CA ILE A 118 -2.95 -36.06 11.60
C ILE A 118 -4.10 -36.98 11.13
N GLY A 119 -4.14 -38.24 11.58
CA GLY A 119 -5.21 -39.20 11.31
C GLY A 119 -5.32 -39.66 9.86
N ILE A 120 -4.20 -39.71 9.14
CA ILE A 120 -4.14 -40.16 7.73
C ILE A 120 -3.56 -41.59 7.65
N ASP A 121 -3.51 -42.33 8.75
CA ASP A 121 -2.99 -43.70 8.88
C ASP A 121 -3.88 -44.80 8.23
N GLY A 122 -5.08 -44.46 7.76
CA GLY A 122 -5.99 -45.34 6.98
C GLY A 122 -5.61 -45.50 5.50
N GLU A 123 -6.58 -45.76 4.60
CA GLU A 123 -6.34 -46.02 3.16
C GLU A 123 -5.46 -44.93 2.48
N ALA A 124 -5.64 -43.66 2.85
CA ALA A 124 -4.85 -42.54 2.31
C ALA A 124 -3.37 -42.51 2.76
N GLY A 125 -3.02 -43.13 3.89
CA GLY A 125 -1.64 -43.22 4.42
C GLY A 125 -0.84 -44.38 3.84
N SER A 126 -1.52 -45.32 3.19
CA SER A 126 -0.94 -46.42 2.43
C SER A 126 -0.59 -46.05 0.99
N ASP A 127 -1.10 -44.91 0.49
CA ASP A 127 -0.79 -44.35 -0.82
C ASP A 127 0.68 -43.86 -0.86
N ALA A 128 1.47 -44.50 -1.74
CA ALA A 128 2.88 -44.20 -1.93
C ALA A 128 3.13 -42.74 -2.39
N GLU A 129 2.22 -42.13 -3.16
CA GLU A 129 2.35 -40.74 -3.59
C GLU A 129 2.08 -39.75 -2.44
N VAL A 130 1.09 -40.04 -1.57
CA VAL A 130 0.82 -39.24 -0.37
C VAL A 130 2.02 -39.29 0.57
N ARG A 131 2.53 -40.49 0.87
CA ARG A 131 3.74 -40.65 1.70
C ARG A 131 4.94 -39.95 1.09
N GLY A 132 5.16 -40.09 -0.22
CA GLY A 132 6.25 -39.42 -0.93
C GLY A 132 6.16 -37.88 -0.86
N ARG A 133 4.95 -37.31 -0.90
CA ARG A 133 4.73 -35.86 -0.70
C ARG A 133 5.02 -35.42 0.73
N ILE A 134 4.56 -36.17 1.73
CA ILE A 134 4.84 -35.89 3.16
C ILE A 134 6.34 -35.96 3.40
N GLU A 135 7.00 -37.02 2.93
CA GLU A 135 8.44 -37.19 3.02
C GLU A 135 9.18 -36.01 2.42
N LYS A 136 8.88 -35.64 1.16
CA LYS A 136 9.50 -34.51 0.47
C LYS A 136 9.35 -33.18 1.24
N ARG A 137 8.21 -32.97 1.91
CA ARG A 137 7.95 -31.75 2.71
C ARG A 137 8.66 -31.76 4.07
N LEU A 138 8.84 -32.94 4.67
CA LEU A 138 9.53 -33.09 5.95
C LEU A 138 11.06 -33.16 5.81
N GLN A 139 11.58 -33.56 4.64
CA GLN A 139 13.02 -33.67 4.35
C GLN A 139 13.86 -32.48 4.88
N PRO A 140 13.52 -31.22 4.57
CA PRO A 140 14.19 -30.02 5.11
C PRO A 140 14.37 -29.99 6.63
N PHE A 141 13.43 -30.54 7.40
CA PHE A 141 13.43 -30.48 8.87
C PHE A 141 14.25 -31.61 9.50
N VAL A 142 14.42 -32.72 8.79
CA VAL A 142 15.16 -33.88 9.29
C VAL A 142 16.61 -33.92 8.81
N TRP A 143 16.97 -33.09 7.81
CA TRP A 143 18.34 -32.97 7.34
C TRP A 143 19.31 -32.63 8.47
N GLN A 144 20.46 -33.28 8.43
CA GLN A 144 21.54 -33.01 9.36
C GLN A 144 22.27 -31.75 8.90
N THR A 145 22.53 -30.82 9.81
CA THR A 145 23.39 -29.68 9.52
C THR A 145 24.83 -30.14 9.25
N ALA A 146 25.57 -29.41 8.44
CA ALA A 146 26.97 -29.68 8.14
C ALA A 146 27.86 -28.51 8.65
N PRO A 147 28.20 -28.49 9.96
CA PRO A 147 29.10 -27.48 10.54
C PRO A 147 30.49 -27.51 9.89
N ALA A 148 31.20 -26.39 10.01
CA ALA A 148 32.55 -26.19 9.47
C ALA A 148 32.67 -26.34 7.95
N HIS A 149 31.55 -26.37 7.21
CA HIS A 149 31.56 -26.44 5.76
C HIS A 149 31.59 -25.04 5.14
N THR A 150 32.23 -24.90 3.99
CA THR A 150 32.25 -23.67 3.19
C THR A 150 31.58 -23.90 1.83
N ILE A 151 31.22 -22.81 1.17
CA ILE A 151 30.76 -22.79 -0.21
C ILE A 151 31.41 -21.62 -0.96
N GLU A 152 31.67 -21.83 -2.24
CA GLU A 152 32.12 -20.78 -3.15
C GLU A 152 30.92 -20.18 -3.88
N VAL A 153 30.84 -18.86 -3.94
CA VAL A 153 29.80 -18.11 -4.66
C VAL A 153 30.42 -17.32 -5.79
N LEU A 154 29.74 -17.33 -6.94
CA LEU A 154 30.12 -16.63 -8.16
C LEU A 154 29.11 -15.51 -8.40
N ILE A 155 29.57 -14.27 -8.23
CA ILE A 155 28.77 -13.07 -8.43
C ILE A 155 29.05 -12.56 -9.85
N PRO A 156 28.03 -12.40 -10.72
CA PRO A 156 28.23 -11.81 -12.03
C PRO A 156 28.84 -10.40 -11.92
N SER A 157 29.93 -10.16 -12.64
CA SER A 157 30.49 -8.83 -12.89
C SER A 157 29.95 -8.31 -14.24
N GLY A 158 30.18 -7.02 -14.56
CA GLY A 158 29.64 -6.37 -15.77
C GLY A 158 29.94 -7.09 -17.09
N GLN A 159 29.33 -6.65 -18.20
CA GLN A 159 29.39 -7.36 -19.49
C GLN A 159 30.84 -7.70 -19.90
N GLY A 160 31.12 -9.00 -20.05
CA GLY A 160 32.41 -9.52 -20.53
C GLY A 160 33.49 -9.76 -19.46
N GLN A 161 33.23 -9.45 -18.19
CA GLN A 161 34.18 -9.70 -17.09
C GLN A 161 33.96 -11.08 -16.43
N PRO A 162 35.03 -11.71 -15.90
CA PRO A 162 34.88 -12.95 -15.14
C PRO A 162 34.13 -12.68 -13.82
N PRO A 163 33.27 -13.62 -13.36
CA PRO A 163 32.52 -13.43 -12.13
C PRO A 163 33.46 -13.27 -10.92
N ILE A 164 33.05 -12.44 -9.98
CA ILE A 164 33.75 -12.25 -8.72
C ILE A 164 33.54 -13.51 -7.88
N LYS A 165 34.64 -14.10 -7.42
CA LYS A 165 34.64 -15.34 -6.64
C LYS A 165 34.83 -15.02 -5.17
N HIS A 166 33.92 -15.50 -4.34
CA HIS A 166 34.06 -15.46 -2.89
C HIS A 166 33.86 -16.85 -2.29
N VAL A 167 34.59 -17.14 -1.21
CA VAL A 167 34.36 -18.33 -0.39
C VAL A 167 33.79 -17.85 0.94
N LEU A 168 32.59 -18.32 1.28
CA LEU A 168 31.96 -18.00 2.55
C LEU A 168 32.75 -18.64 3.71
N SER A 169 32.69 -17.97 4.86
CA SER A 169 33.18 -18.45 6.13
C SER A 169 32.65 -19.85 6.45
N PRO A 170 33.39 -20.67 7.20
CA PRO A 170 32.91 -21.98 7.64
C PRO A 170 31.61 -21.85 8.43
N ALA A 171 30.66 -22.73 8.12
CA ALA A 171 29.37 -22.79 8.77
C ALA A 171 29.52 -23.02 10.28
N ASN A 172 28.69 -22.34 11.07
CA ASN A 172 28.64 -22.52 12.52
C ASN A 172 28.05 -23.89 12.93
N SER A 173 27.87 -24.13 14.23
CA SER A 173 27.30 -25.37 14.77
C SER A 173 25.88 -25.68 14.27
N SER A 174 25.16 -24.64 13.84
CA SER A 174 23.84 -24.69 13.23
C SER A 174 23.87 -24.94 11.72
N GLY A 175 25.06 -25.10 11.11
CA GLY A 175 25.23 -25.29 9.67
C GLY A 175 25.00 -24.02 8.85
N ILE A 176 25.10 -22.84 9.46
CA ILE A 176 24.85 -21.55 8.78
C ILE A 176 26.18 -20.80 8.61
N SER A 177 26.42 -20.33 7.40
CA SER A 177 27.44 -19.33 7.06
C SER A 177 26.76 -18.00 6.78
N SER A 178 27.30 -16.89 7.29
CA SER A 178 26.86 -15.53 6.97
C SER A 178 28.06 -14.61 6.84
N ASP A 179 28.20 -13.97 5.67
CA ASP A 179 29.29 -13.03 5.38
C ASP A 179 28.76 -11.81 4.64
N ILE A 180 29.27 -10.63 4.98
CA ILE A 180 29.07 -9.42 4.18
C ILE A 180 30.17 -9.40 3.11
N LEU A 181 29.78 -9.55 1.85
CA LEU A 181 30.69 -9.59 0.71
C LEU A 181 30.51 -8.39 -0.20
N LEU A 182 31.60 -7.97 -0.83
CA LEU A 182 31.57 -6.99 -1.90
C LEU A 182 31.01 -7.65 -3.17
N VAL A 183 30.09 -6.96 -3.82
CA VAL A 183 29.39 -7.42 -5.03
C VAL A 183 30.02 -6.78 -6.29
N GLY A 184 30.88 -5.76 -6.11
CA GLY A 184 31.47 -4.98 -7.21
C GLY A 184 30.49 -3.95 -7.79
N GLY A 185 30.75 -3.49 -9.03
CA GLY A 185 29.74 -2.82 -9.89
C GLY A 185 29.48 -1.33 -9.67
N GLY A 186 30.38 -0.46 -10.14
CA GLY A 186 30.08 0.98 -10.27
C GLY A 186 28.95 1.29 -11.27
N ASP A 187 28.76 0.43 -12.28
CA ASP A 187 27.90 0.66 -13.45
C ASP A 187 26.51 -0.01 -13.36
N VAL A 188 26.13 -0.56 -12.20
CA VAL A 188 24.88 -1.33 -12.02
C VAL A 188 23.80 -0.45 -11.37
N SER A 189 22.62 -0.39 -11.97
CA SER A 189 21.54 0.54 -11.57
C SER A 189 20.70 0.03 -10.40
N ASP A 190 20.13 0.97 -9.65
CA ASP A 190 19.16 0.66 -8.58
C ASP A 190 17.99 -0.17 -9.13
N GLY A 191 17.60 -1.21 -8.40
CA GLY A 191 16.53 -2.10 -8.81
C GLY A 191 16.90 -3.13 -9.89
N GLN A 192 18.17 -3.28 -10.25
CA GLN A 192 18.62 -4.45 -11.02
C GLN A 192 18.65 -5.72 -10.15
N THR A 193 18.58 -6.90 -10.77
CA THR A 193 18.72 -8.19 -10.07
C THR A 193 19.78 -9.02 -10.79
N LEU A 194 20.76 -9.50 -10.03
CA LEU A 194 21.81 -10.40 -10.49
C LEU A 194 21.51 -11.82 -10.01
N HIS A 195 22.12 -12.80 -10.68
CA HIS A 195 21.94 -14.21 -10.39
C HIS A 195 23.26 -14.82 -9.92
N VAL A 196 23.35 -15.09 -8.63
CA VAL A 196 24.54 -15.66 -7.99
C VAL A 196 24.47 -17.18 -8.09
N THR A 197 25.58 -17.79 -8.51
CA THR A 197 25.70 -19.24 -8.71
C THR A 197 26.82 -19.82 -7.85
N SER A 198 26.91 -21.15 -7.79
CA SER A 198 27.99 -21.84 -7.08
C SER A 198 28.51 -23.02 -7.92
N PRO A 199 29.84 -23.25 -8.00
CA PRO A 199 30.40 -24.37 -8.76
C PRO A 199 29.86 -25.72 -8.30
N GLY A 200 29.38 -26.53 -9.23
CA GLY A 200 28.84 -27.88 -8.96
C GLY A 200 27.39 -27.93 -8.46
N PHE A 201 26.88 -26.85 -7.85
CA PHE A 201 25.52 -26.79 -7.33
C PHE A 201 24.54 -26.18 -8.33
N LYS A 202 24.05 -26.99 -9.27
CA LYS A 202 23.15 -26.56 -10.37
C LYS A 202 21.84 -25.89 -9.91
N HIS A 203 21.36 -26.21 -8.71
CA HIS A 203 20.11 -25.64 -8.17
C HIS A 203 20.32 -24.27 -7.52
N ILE A 204 21.56 -23.83 -7.31
CA ILE A 204 21.85 -22.51 -6.74
C ILE A 204 21.80 -21.48 -7.86
N ASN A 205 20.67 -20.79 -7.90
CA ASN A 205 20.44 -19.58 -8.68
C ASN A 205 19.79 -18.55 -7.75
N THR A 206 20.64 -17.82 -7.02
CA THR A 206 20.23 -16.90 -5.95
C THR A 206 20.02 -15.50 -6.52
N ASN A 207 18.88 -14.90 -6.21
CA ASN A 207 18.57 -13.53 -6.61
C ASN A 207 19.32 -12.56 -5.70
N LEU A 208 20.14 -11.70 -6.29
CA LEU A 208 20.82 -10.59 -5.63
C LEU A 208 20.24 -9.28 -6.17
N ARG A 209 19.33 -8.68 -5.41
CA ARG A 209 18.65 -7.44 -5.77
C ARG A 209 19.52 -6.23 -5.39
N LEU A 210 19.72 -5.26 -6.26
CA LEU A 210 20.40 -4.02 -5.90
C LEU A 210 19.39 -2.99 -5.39
N ALA A 211 19.67 -2.41 -4.22
CA ALA A 211 18.85 -1.37 -3.60
C ALA A 211 19.73 -0.17 -3.20
N GLY A 212 19.65 0.92 -3.98
CA GLY A 212 20.34 2.18 -3.72
C GLY A 212 19.95 2.81 -2.39
N ALA A 213 20.70 3.84 -1.95
CA ALA A 213 20.54 4.42 -0.62
C ALA A 213 19.16 5.09 -0.39
N GLU A 214 18.55 5.63 -1.45
CA GLU A 214 17.27 6.35 -1.41
C GLU A 214 16.18 5.58 -2.18
N GLY A 215 14.93 6.01 -2.02
CA GLY A 215 13.76 5.36 -2.62
C GLY A 215 12.88 4.63 -1.61
N TRP A 216 11.93 3.86 -2.13
CA TRP A 216 10.92 3.17 -1.33
C TRP A 216 11.28 1.71 -1.08
N ALA A 217 10.88 1.20 0.08
CA ALA A 217 10.97 -0.20 0.44
C ALA A 217 9.72 -0.66 1.21
N VAL A 218 9.44 -1.95 1.16
CA VAL A 218 8.34 -2.59 1.89
C VAL A 218 8.91 -3.64 2.83
N LEU A 219 8.51 -3.56 4.10
CA LEU A 219 8.78 -4.56 5.12
C LEU A 219 7.47 -5.30 5.41
N SER A 220 7.35 -6.54 4.97
CA SER A 220 6.12 -7.32 5.11
C SER A 220 6.33 -8.52 6.01
N ASP A 221 5.41 -8.77 6.94
CA ASP A 221 5.28 -10.09 7.53
C ASP A 221 4.80 -11.11 6.47
N ILE A 222 5.25 -12.37 6.59
CA ILE A 222 4.79 -13.50 5.75
C ILE A 222 4.40 -14.74 6.55
N ASP A 223 4.34 -14.65 7.88
CA ASP A 223 3.95 -15.76 8.75
C ASP A 223 2.43 -15.94 8.79
N GLY A 224 1.68 -14.85 8.63
CA GLY A 224 0.21 -14.91 8.58
C GLY A 224 -0.39 -15.15 7.20
N LYS A 225 -1.69 -15.51 7.18
CA LYS A 225 -2.48 -15.72 5.96
C LYS A 225 -2.77 -14.39 5.23
N LEU A 226 -1.78 -13.62 4.80
CA LEU A 226 -2.04 -12.39 4.03
C LEU A 226 -2.58 -12.74 2.61
N PRO A 227 -3.60 -12.01 2.10
CA PRO A 227 -4.15 -12.25 0.77
C PRO A 227 -3.62 -11.27 -0.31
N LEU A 228 -2.46 -10.63 -0.11
CA LEU A 228 -1.94 -9.63 -1.05
C LEU A 228 -1.34 -10.27 -2.32
N LYS A 229 -2.20 -10.75 -3.23
CA LYS A 229 -1.77 -11.35 -4.50
C LYS A 229 -1.05 -10.34 -5.43
N ARG A 230 0.01 -10.80 -6.10
CA ARG A 230 0.88 -10.14 -7.11
C ARG A 230 0.22 -9.06 -7.98
N ARG A 231 -1.01 -9.30 -8.46
CA ARG A 231 -1.73 -8.38 -9.35
C ARG A 231 -2.14 -7.05 -8.70
N LYS A 232 -2.33 -6.98 -7.37
CA LYS A 232 -2.73 -5.74 -6.68
C LYS A 232 -1.54 -4.88 -6.22
N ALA A 233 -0.43 -5.50 -5.79
CA ALA A 233 0.79 -4.78 -5.41
C ALA A 233 1.46 -4.05 -6.59
N ALA A 234 1.37 -4.62 -7.80
CA ALA A 234 1.88 -3.98 -9.03
C ALA A 234 1.04 -2.75 -9.46
N ASN A 235 -0.24 -2.67 -9.08
CA ASN A 235 -1.14 -1.57 -9.46
C ASN A 235 -1.17 -0.43 -8.43
N THR A 236 -0.69 -0.64 -7.21
CA THR A 236 -0.54 0.44 -6.21
C THR A 236 0.65 1.38 -6.51
N GLY A 237 1.57 1.00 -7.40
CA GLY A 237 2.73 1.81 -7.80
C GLY A 237 2.71 2.34 -9.24
N ARG A 238 1.66 2.10 -10.03
CA ARG A 238 1.65 2.37 -11.48
C ARG A 238 1.23 3.79 -11.90
N HIS A 239 0.79 4.63 -10.97
CA HIS A 239 0.27 5.97 -11.31
C HIS A 239 1.21 7.14 -10.99
N ASN A 240 2.46 6.89 -10.59
CA ASN A 240 3.46 7.95 -10.45
C ASN A 240 4.84 7.40 -10.82
N GLN A 241 5.55 8.06 -11.73
CA GLN A 241 6.89 7.64 -12.15
C GLN A 241 7.89 7.58 -10.98
N ASN A 242 7.61 8.27 -9.86
CA ASN A 242 8.41 8.30 -8.63
C ASN A 242 8.26 7.07 -7.69
N TYR A 243 7.35 6.12 -7.93
CA TYR A 243 7.18 4.89 -7.11
C TYR A 243 7.58 3.59 -7.86
N SER A 244 8.30 3.73 -8.96
CA SER A 244 8.67 2.59 -9.79
C SER A 244 9.67 1.69 -9.05
N ASN A 245 9.19 0.52 -8.61
CA ASN A 245 9.99 -0.65 -8.18
C ASN A 245 10.60 -0.64 -6.75
N PRO A 246 9.78 -0.65 -5.67
CA PRO A 246 10.28 -0.69 -4.29
C PRO A 246 11.09 -1.96 -3.98
N ALA A 247 12.05 -1.85 -3.07
CA ALA A 247 12.76 -3.01 -2.53
C ALA A 247 11.87 -3.77 -1.52
N TRP A 248 11.76 -5.09 -1.66
CA TRP A 248 10.89 -5.91 -0.80
C TRP A 248 11.71 -6.71 0.20
N PHE A 249 11.29 -6.65 1.47
CA PHE A 249 11.82 -7.43 2.57
C PHE A 249 10.67 -8.16 3.26
N TYR A 250 10.82 -9.46 3.44
CA TYR A 250 9.84 -10.31 4.10
C TYR A 250 10.39 -10.80 5.44
N LEU A 251 9.72 -10.47 6.54
CA LEU A 251 10.07 -10.97 7.87
C LEU A 251 9.30 -12.25 8.17
N SER A 252 9.99 -13.24 8.72
CA SER A 252 9.36 -14.47 9.18
C SER A 252 10.11 -15.03 10.39
N ALA A 253 9.37 -15.27 11.47
CA ALA A 253 9.86 -15.95 12.65
C ALA A 253 10.27 -17.42 12.38
N SER A 254 10.02 -17.92 11.17
CA SER A 254 10.43 -19.24 10.71
C SER A 254 11.96 -19.44 10.73
N PRO A 255 12.42 -20.68 10.95
CA PRO A 255 13.82 -21.03 10.72
C PRO A 255 14.14 -21.23 9.24
N TYR A 256 15.45 -21.26 8.94
CA TYR A 256 15.98 -21.49 7.59
C TYR A 256 15.47 -22.76 6.89
N ASN A 257 15.04 -23.78 7.63
CA ASN A 257 14.43 -25.00 7.08
C ASN A 257 13.17 -24.73 6.25
N LEU A 258 12.45 -23.63 6.54
CA LEU A 258 11.27 -23.22 5.80
C LEU A 258 11.58 -22.38 4.55
N TYR A 259 12.84 -21.96 4.36
CA TYR A 259 13.22 -21.07 3.27
C TYR A 259 12.76 -21.53 1.88
N PRO A 260 12.92 -22.80 1.46
CA PRO A 260 12.47 -23.23 0.13
C PRO A 260 10.96 -23.04 -0.09
N PHE A 261 10.15 -23.35 0.93
CA PHE A 261 8.69 -23.21 0.86
C PHE A 261 8.27 -21.75 0.85
N LEU A 262 8.89 -20.92 1.69
CA LEU A 262 8.62 -19.49 1.73
C LEU A 262 9.05 -18.79 0.44
N ARG A 263 10.20 -19.18 -0.13
CA ARG A 263 10.68 -18.67 -1.42
C ARG A 263 9.70 -19.00 -2.54
N GLU A 264 9.25 -20.26 -2.65
CA GLU A 264 8.26 -20.68 -3.65
C GLU A 264 6.90 -19.96 -3.46
N PHE A 265 6.47 -19.78 -2.22
CA PHE A 265 5.25 -19.04 -1.89
C PHE A 265 5.35 -17.56 -2.28
N VAL A 266 6.47 -16.90 -1.95
CA VAL A 266 6.74 -15.51 -2.36
C VAL A 266 6.82 -15.40 -3.88
N ASP A 267 7.54 -16.29 -4.55
CA ASP A 267 7.69 -16.26 -6.01
C ASP A 267 6.36 -16.48 -6.75
N SER A 268 5.46 -17.29 -6.20
CA SER A 268 4.15 -17.55 -6.81
C SER A 268 3.12 -16.45 -6.51
N THR A 269 3.18 -15.85 -5.31
CA THR A 269 2.08 -15.02 -4.78
C THR A 269 2.43 -13.55 -4.65
N TYR A 270 3.69 -13.20 -4.41
CA TYR A 270 4.14 -11.85 -4.03
C TYR A 270 5.23 -11.29 -4.96
N PRO A 271 5.56 -9.98 -4.88
CA PRO A 271 6.77 -9.44 -5.49
C PRO A 271 8.03 -10.11 -4.93
N ARG A 272 9.08 -10.25 -5.75
CA ARG A 272 10.34 -10.83 -5.27
C ARG A 272 11.01 -9.90 -4.27
N GLY A 273 11.58 -10.49 -3.21
CA GLY A 273 12.23 -9.77 -2.14
C GLY A 273 13.10 -10.66 -1.28
N THR A 274 13.90 -10.04 -0.42
CA THR A 274 14.75 -10.75 0.54
C THR A 274 13.90 -11.31 1.66
N ILE A 275 13.99 -12.61 1.91
CA ILE A 275 13.34 -13.24 3.07
C ILE A 275 14.34 -13.24 4.21
N VAL A 276 14.01 -12.54 5.29
CA VAL A 276 14.82 -12.43 6.49
C VAL A 276 14.23 -13.36 7.54
N LEU A 277 14.98 -14.40 7.92
CA LEU A 277 14.58 -15.45 8.85
C LEU A 277 15.28 -15.29 10.21
N ARG A 278 14.93 -16.14 11.19
CA ARG A 278 15.63 -16.22 12.49
C ARG A 278 17.01 -16.87 12.35
N ASP A 279 18.01 -16.36 13.08
CA ASP A 279 19.38 -16.90 13.15
C ASP A 279 19.50 -18.16 14.02
N ALA A 280 18.59 -19.13 13.86
CA ALA A 280 18.63 -20.38 14.61
C ALA A 280 18.23 -21.57 13.73
N SER A 281 19.08 -22.60 13.74
CA SER A 281 18.73 -23.95 13.27
C SER A 281 18.29 -24.77 14.47
N TRP A 282 17.07 -25.28 14.42
CA TRP A 282 16.51 -26.04 15.54
C TRP A 282 16.80 -27.52 15.37
N MET A 283 17.15 -28.17 16.47
CA MET A 283 17.43 -29.60 16.49
C MET A 283 16.19 -30.43 16.90
N SER A 284 15.02 -29.82 17.15
CA SER A 284 13.78 -30.51 17.50
C SER A 284 12.53 -29.81 16.97
N PHE A 285 11.43 -30.55 16.81
CA PHE A 285 10.14 -30.01 16.38
C PHE A 285 9.49 -29.10 17.45
N ALA A 286 9.70 -29.39 18.74
CA ALA A 286 9.27 -28.49 19.82
C ALA A 286 9.99 -27.12 19.72
N GLY A 287 11.30 -27.12 19.46
CA GLY A 287 12.05 -25.88 19.23
C GLY A 287 11.59 -25.12 17.98
N LEU A 288 11.20 -25.84 16.93
CA LEU A 288 10.56 -25.27 15.74
C LEU A 288 9.24 -24.57 16.10
N LEU A 289 8.33 -25.21 16.85
CA LEU A 289 7.06 -24.60 17.28
C LEU A 289 7.26 -23.35 18.16
N GLN A 290 8.20 -23.42 19.10
CA GLN A 290 8.57 -22.29 19.95
C GLN A 290 9.10 -21.11 19.12
N SER A 291 9.80 -21.37 18.02
CA SER A 291 10.33 -20.30 17.15
C SER A 291 9.24 -19.41 16.54
N PHE A 292 8.05 -19.95 16.29
CA PHE A 292 6.92 -19.18 15.76
C PHE A 292 6.17 -18.38 16.82
N THR A 293 6.35 -18.70 18.10
CA THR A 293 5.44 -18.27 19.17
C THR A 293 6.12 -17.57 20.33
N VAL A 294 7.46 -17.65 20.44
CA VAL A 294 8.23 -17.05 21.54
C VAL A 294 9.16 -15.95 21.01
N GLY A 295 9.10 -14.77 21.64
CA GLY A 295 9.94 -13.60 21.33
C GLY A 295 9.79 -13.08 19.90
N VAL A 296 8.60 -13.22 19.32
CA VAL A 296 8.28 -12.79 17.96
C VAL A 296 8.48 -11.29 17.82
N GLN A 297 8.02 -10.52 18.80
CA GLN A 297 8.17 -9.07 18.77
C GLN A 297 9.66 -8.67 18.75
N GLN A 298 10.45 -9.24 19.66
CA GLN A 298 11.87 -8.95 19.80
C GLN A 298 12.63 -9.30 18.51
N TYR A 299 12.33 -10.45 17.93
CA TYR A 299 12.88 -10.87 16.64
C TYR A 299 12.54 -9.89 15.51
N LYS A 300 11.27 -9.50 15.35
CA LYS A 300 10.86 -8.58 14.28
C LYS A 300 11.51 -7.21 14.41
N VAL A 301 11.66 -6.72 15.65
CA VAL A 301 12.38 -5.46 15.93
C VAL A 301 13.87 -5.58 15.64
N ASP A 302 14.51 -6.69 16.03
CA ASP A 302 15.93 -6.99 15.73
C ASP A 302 16.18 -6.98 14.22
N ARG A 303 15.37 -7.72 13.45
CA ARG A 303 15.51 -7.78 11.98
C ARG A 303 15.17 -6.46 11.30
N GLY A 304 14.13 -5.77 11.75
CA GLY A 304 13.80 -4.42 11.25
C GLY A 304 14.95 -3.43 11.49
N THR A 305 15.60 -3.49 12.66
CA THR A 305 16.76 -2.64 12.98
C THR A 305 17.97 -2.99 12.10
N LYS A 306 18.20 -4.27 11.83
CA LYS A 306 19.23 -4.71 10.87
C LYS A 306 18.97 -4.14 9.47
N ILE A 307 17.74 -4.22 8.98
CA ILE A 307 17.36 -3.67 7.66
C ILE A 307 17.52 -2.15 7.65
N HIS A 308 17.14 -1.44 8.72
CA HIS A 308 17.38 -0.01 8.85
C HIS A 308 18.87 0.34 8.75
N SER A 309 19.75 -0.47 9.37
CA SER A 309 21.20 -0.27 9.28
C SER A 309 21.75 -0.36 7.84
N TRP A 310 21.08 -1.14 6.98
CA TRP A 310 21.44 -1.29 5.58
C TRP A 310 20.91 -0.13 4.72
N LEU A 311 19.72 0.36 5.03
CA LEU A 311 18.99 1.33 4.20
C LEU A 311 18.35 2.45 5.06
N PRO A 312 19.15 3.26 5.76
CA PRO A 312 18.61 4.25 6.71
C PRO A 312 17.93 5.43 6.01
N LYS A 313 18.31 5.74 4.77
CA LYS A 313 17.76 6.85 3.98
C LYS A 313 16.54 6.48 3.14
N ARG A 314 16.21 5.18 3.02
CA ARG A 314 15.00 4.74 2.31
C ARG A 314 13.75 4.94 3.16
N LYS A 315 12.63 5.19 2.49
CA LYS A 315 11.30 5.29 3.09
C LYS A 315 10.65 3.91 3.14
N PHE A 316 10.21 3.47 4.32
CA PHE A 316 9.62 2.14 4.52
C PHE A 316 8.11 2.17 4.72
N ILE A 317 7.43 1.19 4.12
CA ILE A 317 6.04 0.84 4.42
C ILE A 317 6.05 -0.53 5.10
N CYS A 318 5.48 -0.62 6.30
CA CYS A 318 5.32 -1.87 7.03
C CYS A 318 3.94 -2.47 6.79
N ILE A 319 3.88 -3.76 6.46
CA ILE A 319 2.63 -4.50 6.23
C ILE A 319 2.66 -5.77 7.07
N GLY A 320 1.68 -5.94 7.94
CA GLY A 320 1.56 -7.15 8.77
C GLY A 320 0.12 -7.44 9.12
N ASP A 321 -0.08 -8.23 10.17
CA ASP A 321 -1.39 -8.60 10.69
C ASP A 321 -1.46 -8.61 12.21
N SER A 322 -2.69 -8.68 12.72
CA SER A 322 -2.95 -8.68 14.16
C SER A 322 -2.82 -10.06 14.81
N THR A 323 -2.54 -11.14 14.06
CA THR A 323 -2.46 -12.50 14.61
C THR A 323 -1.22 -12.68 15.50
N GLN A 324 -0.15 -11.94 15.20
CA GLN A 324 1.10 -11.87 15.97
C GLN A 324 1.38 -10.44 16.46
N ALA A 325 2.62 -10.15 16.83
CA ALA A 325 3.05 -8.88 17.44
C ALA A 325 3.43 -7.78 16.43
N ASP A 326 2.89 -7.81 15.19
CA ASP A 326 3.23 -6.81 14.17
C ASP A 326 2.88 -5.37 14.56
N PRO A 327 1.71 -5.09 15.18
CA PRO A 327 1.39 -3.74 15.64
C PRO A 327 2.49 -3.20 16.57
N GLU A 328 2.87 -3.98 17.57
CA GLU A 328 3.86 -3.60 18.58
C GLU A 328 5.27 -3.53 17.99
N SER A 329 5.63 -4.45 17.10
CA SER A 329 6.94 -4.45 16.43
C SER A 329 7.11 -3.24 15.52
N TYR A 330 6.13 -2.94 14.67
CA TYR A 330 6.23 -1.83 13.72
C TYR A 330 6.11 -0.47 14.42
N ALA A 331 5.30 -0.35 15.47
CA ALA A 331 5.29 0.83 16.31
C ALA A 331 6.66 1.07 16.99
N LYS A 332 7.29 0.00 17.50
CA LYS A 332 8.63 0.10 18.08
C LYS A 332 9.68 0.52 17.06
N LEU A 333 9.62 0.00 15.83
CA LEU A 333 10.51 0.41 14.74
C LEU A 333 10.31 1.87 14.33
N TYR A 334 9.06 2.36 14.32
CA TYR A 334 8.75 3.77 14.06
C TYR A 334 9.36 4.68 15.13
N HIS A 335 9.15 4.36 16.41
CA HIS A 335 9.69 5.14 17.53
C HIS A 335 11.22 5.13 17.58
N ASN A 336 11.83 3.98 17.32
CA ASN A 336 13.29 3.85 17.34
C ASN A 336 13.98 4.58 16.17
N ASN A 337 13.28 4.82 15.06
CA ASN A 337 13.86 5.38 13.83
C ASN A 337 12.95 6.47 13.23
N PRO A 338 12.93 7.69 13.82
CA PRO A 338 12.07 8.77 13.35
C PRO A 338 12.28 9.10 11.87
N GLY A 339 11.19 9.18 11.11
CA GLY A 339 11.23 9.52 9.69
C GLY A 339 11.51 8.35 8.75
N TRP A 340 11.86 7.15 9.25
CA TRP A 340 12.13 5.97 8.42
C TRP A 340 10.83 5.28 7.94
N VAL A 341 9.97 4.89 8.88
CA VAL A 341 8.67 4.26 8.59
C VAL A 341 7.65 5.35 8.24
N LYS A 342 7.12 5.30 7.01
CA LYS A 342 6.14 6.28 6.49
C LYS A 342 4.70 5.81 6.58
N ALA A 343 4.47 4.50 6.62
CA ALA A 343 3.15 3.92 6.79
C ALA A 343 3.22 2.53 7.44
N ILE A 344 2.21 2.21 8.25
CA ILE A 344 2.02 0.90 8.89
C ILE A 344 0.60 0.40 8.59
N TYR A 345 0.49 -0.75 7.94
CA TYR A 345 -0.78 -1.38 7.61
C TYR A 345 -0.91 -2.72 8.30
N ILE A 346 -1.94 -2.87 9.14
CA ILE A 346 -2.21 -4.09 9.91
C ILE A 346 -3.49 -4.74 9.41
N ARG A 347 -3.40 -5.95 8.88
CA ARG A 347 -4.57 -6.75 8.55
C ARG A 347 -5.22 -7.30 9.83
N THR A 348 -6.53 -7.16 9.94
CA THR A 348 -7.34 -7.71 11.04
C THR A 348 -8.26 -8.81 10.51
N PRO A 349 -7.82 -10.08 10.48
CA PRO A 349 -8.69 -11.18 10.05
C PRO A 349 -9.84 -11.36 11.03
N THR A 350 -11.03 -11.57 10.50
CA THR A 350 -12.27 -11.85 11.26
C THR A 350 -12.73 -13.29 11.11
N ASP A 351 -12.08 -14.05 10.22
CA ASP A 351 -12.37 -15.45 9.88
C ASP A 351 -11.60 -16.46 10.74
N LEU A 352 -10.72 -15.98 11.62
CA LEU A 352 -9.93 -16.82 12.52
C LEU A 352 -10.57 -16.83 13.93
N PRO A 353 -10.50 -17.95 14.65
CA PRO A 353 -11.02 -18.04 16.02
C PRO A 353 -10.18 -17.19 16.98
N HIS A 354 -10.80 -16.74 18.09
CA HIS A 354 -10.15 -16.03 19.19
C HIS A 354 -9.44 -14.71 18.79
N MET A 355 -10.01 -13.99 17.82
CA MET A 355 -9.46 -12.73 17.32
C MET A 355 -9.96 -11.50 18.08
N GLU A 356 -10.94 -11.62 18.99
CA GLU A 356 -11.57 -10.50 19.68
C GLU A 356 -10.55 -9.66 20.47
N GLN A 357 -9.71 -10.32 21.26
CA GLN A 357 -8.64 -9.65 22.02
C GLN A 357 -7.50 -9.16 21.11
N LYS A 358 -7.18 -9.93 20.05
CA LYS A 358 -6.09 -9.58 19.12
C LYS A 358 -6.44 -8.40 18.21
N ASN A 359 -7.72 -8.22 17.90
CA ASN A 359 -8.25 -7.12 17.09
C ASN A 359 -8.83 -5.98 17.94
N SER A 360 -8.62 -5.99 19.27
CA SER A 360 -9.24 -5.02 20.16
C SER A 360 -8.72 -3.59 19.86
N PRO A 361 -9.60 -2.58 19.85
CA PRO A 361 -9.21 -1.19 19.71
C PRO A 361 -8.19 -0.74 20.76
N GLU A 362 -8.32 -1.26 21.99
CA GLU A 362 -7.45 -0.94 23.12
C GLU A 362 -6.02 -1.43 22.87
N ARG A 363 -5.85 -2.63 22.30
CA ARG A 363 -4.53 -3.14 21.91
C ARG A 363 -3.88 -2.23 20.88
N PHE A 364 -4.61 -1.82 19.85
CA PHE A 364 -4.06 -0.93 18.82
C PHE A 364 -3.77 0.47 19.35
N ALA A 365 -4.64 1.03 20.20
CA ALA A 365 -4.41 2.31 20.84
C ALA A 365 -3.14 2.28 21.70
N LYS A 366 -2.93 1.20 22.46
CA LYS A 366 -1.72 1.00 23.26
C LYS A 366 -0.46 0.78 22.39
N ALA A 367 -0.56 -0.02 21.35
CA ALA A 367 0.56 -0.32 20.47
C ALA A 367 1.03 0.92 19.70
N PHE A 368 0.10 1.71 19.19
CA PHE A 368 0.37 2.90 18.38
C PHE A 368 0.32 4.22 19.18
N ASP A 369 0.49 4.14 20.50
CA ASP A 369 0.53 5.33 21.36
C ASP A 369 1.63 6.30 20.89
N GLY A 370 1.28 7.58 20.80
CA GLY A 370 2.15 8.63 20.27
C GLY A 370 2.41 8.58 18.74
N ILE A 371 1.77 7.68 17.98
CA ILE A 371 1.93 7.60 16.51
C ILE A 371 0.71 8.24 15.82
N PRO A 372 0.90 9.25 14.95
CA PRO A 372 -0.20 9.90 14.25
C PRO A 372 -1.07 8.90 13.47
N LYS A 373 -2.39 9.10 13.51
CA LYS A 373 -3.35 8.22 12.83
C LYS A 373 -3.18 8.20 11.29
N SER A 374 -2.50 9.20 10.73
CA SER A 374 -2.12 9.25 9.31
C SER A 374 -1.03 8.23 8.94
N ILE A 375 -0.22 7.77 9.90
CA ILE A 375 0.87 6.82 9.68
C ILE A 375 0.37 5.38 9.72
N TRP A 376 -0.67 5.07 10.49
CA TRP A 376 -1.09 3.67 10.68
C TRP A 376 -2.58 3.44 10.42
N LYS A 377 -2.90 2.28 9.85
CA LYS A 377 -4.28 1.87 9.57
C LYS A 377 -4.46 0.36 9.66
N THR A 378 -5.57 -0.04 10.27
CA THR A 378 -6.08 -1.42 10.23
C THR A 378 -7.00 -1.63 9.03
N PHE A 379 -7.06 -2.84 8.52
CA PHE A 379 -7.95 -3.21 7.41
C PHE A 379 -8.36 -4.68 7.48
N VAL A 380 -9.58 -4.99 7.06
CA VAL A 380 -10.03 -6.39 6.96
C VAL A 380 -9.78 -6.91 5.54
N VAL A 381 -10.18 -6.13 4.53
CA VAL A 381 -10.00 -6.47 3.12
C VAL A 381 -9.04 -5.51 2.39
N PRO A 382 -8.19 -6.01 1.46
CA PRO A 382 -7.21 -5.16 0.77
C PRO A 382 -7.78 -3.98 -0.03
N SER A 383 -9.06 -4.00 -0.40
CA SER A 383 -9.72 -2.88 -1.10
C SER A 383 -9.79 -1.60 -0.25
N GLU A 384 -9.86 -1.72 1.07
CA GLU A 384 -9.87 -0.57 2.00
C GLU A 384 -8.56 0.23 1.93
N LEU A 385 -7.43 -0.45 1.75
CA LEU A 385 -6.13 0.19 1.54
C LEU A 385 -6.08 0.94 0.21
N THR A 386 -6.71 0.40 -0.84
CA THR A 386 -6.73 1.05 -2.16
C THR A 386 -7.44 2.39 -2.11
N ALA A 387 -8.56 2.48 -1.37
CA ALA A 387 -9.27 3.74 -1.15
C ALA A 387 -8.43 4.74 -0.34
N HIS A 388 -7.74 4.26 0.70
CA HIS A 388 -6.88 5.09 1.54
C HIS A 388 -5.65 5.63 0.78
N LEU A 389 -4.97 4.79 0.00
CA LEU A 389 -3.83 5.19 -0.84
C LEU A 389 -4.24 6.18 -1.94
N LYS A 390 -5.42 5.97 -2.56
CA LYS A 390 -6.02 6.96 -3.47
C LYS A 390 -6.34 8.28 -2.77
N GLY A 391 -6.70 8.25 -1.48
CA GLY A 391 -6.91 9.44 -0.67
C GLY A 391 -5.63 10.17 -0.29
N LEU A 392 -4.55 9.44 0.04
CA LEU A 392 -3.25 10.01 0.42
C LEU A 392 -2.62 10.84 -0.71
N ASN A 393 -2.76 10.44 -1.97
CA ASN A 393 -2.31 11.25 -3.11
C ASN A 393 -3.16 12.50 -3.36
N ARG A 394 -4.46 12.50 -2.99
CA ARG A 394 -5.33 13.67 -3.16
C ARG A 394 -5.05 14.79 -2.16
N TYR A 395 -4.43 14.45 -1.03
CA TYR A 395 -4.07 15.40 0.02
C TYR A 395 -2.56 15.63 0.12
N ASN A 396 -1.78 15.17 -0.88
CA ASN A 396 -0.36 15.48 -0.95
C ASN A 396 -0.20 16.95 -1.38
N PRO A 397 0.40 17.81 -0.55
CA PRO A 397 0.65 19.22 -0.89
C PRO A 397 1.38 19.42 -2.22
N GLU A 398 2.24 18.45 -2.62
CA GLU A 398 2.99 18.49 -3.89
C GLU A 398 2.08 18.39 -5.14
N THR A 399 0.83 17.93 -5.00
CA THR A 399 -0.12 17.84 -6.11
C THR A 399 -0.90 19.13 -6.38
N THR A 400 -0.75 20.13 -5.51
CA THR A 400 -1.50 21.40 -5.57
C THR A 400 -1.30 22.11 -6.91
N THR A 401 -0.05 22.18 -7.42
CA THR A 401 0.26 22.83 -8.70
C THR A 401 -0.44 22.16 -9.88
N THR A 402 -0.48 20.82 -9.92
CA THR A 402 -1.19 20.09 -10.97
C THR A 402 -2.71 20.36 -10.94
N PHE A 403 -3.30 20.49 -9.75
CA PHE A 403 -4.71 20.86 -9.64
C PHE A 403 -4.96 22.31 -10.07
N GLN A 404 -4.05 23.24 -9.77
CA GLN A 404 -4.15 24.64 -10.22
C GLN A 404 -4.11 24.73 -11.75
N GLU A 405 -3.14 24.05 -12.39
CA GLU A 405 -3.04 23.96 -13.86
C GLU A 405 -4.31 23.34 -14.48
N TYR A 406 -4.89 22.32 -13.84
CA TYR A 406 -6.13 21.71 -14.31
C TYR A 406 -7.36 22.63 -14.14
N VAL A 407 -7.37 23.54 -13.17
CA VAL A 407 -8.39 24.59 -13.07
C VAL A 407 -8.23 25.60 -14.21
N SER A 408 -7.00 26.04 -14.51
CA SER A 408 -6.73 26.91 -15.66
C SER A 408 -7.19 26.26 -16.97
N GLN A 409 -6.91 24.97 -17.16
CA GLN A 409 -7.40 24.21 -18.32
C GLN A 409 -8.94 24.20 -18.41
N GLN A 410 -9.65 24.04 -17.28
CA GLN A 410 -11.12 24.11 -17.24
C GLN A 410 -11.65 25.50 -17.65
N CYS A 411 -10.93 26.56 -17.30
CA CYS A 411 -11.27 27.93 -17.69
C CYS A 411 -11.12 28.13 -19.21
N GLU A 412 -10.07 27.59 -19.82
CA GLU A 412 -9.80 27.68 -21.26
C GLU A 412 -10.73 26.78 -22.10
N GLU A 413 -10.91 25.51 -21.70
CA GLU A 413 -11.60 24.48 -22.49
C GLU A 413 -13.12 24.41 -22.22
N LYS A 414 -13.68 25.35 -21.45
CA LYS A 414 -15.13 25.49 -21.20
C LYS A 414 -15.82 24.26 -20.58
N PHE A 415 -15.12 23.45 -19.80
CA PHE A 415 -15.71 22.36 -19.00
C PHE A 415 -15.59 22.63 -17.49
N PHE A 416 -16.24 21.82 -16.65
CA PHE A 416 -16.16 21.96 -15.19
C PHE A 416 -16.18 20.60 -14.49
N ASP A 417 -15.11 20.29 -13.77
CA ASP A 417 -14.94 19.11 -12.91
C ASP A 417 -14.99 19.54 -11.44
N VAL A 418 -16.19 19.52 -10.88
CA VAL A 418 -16.44 19.92 -9.49
C VAL A 418 -15.63 19.10 -8.48
N TYR A 419 -15.34 17.82 -8.76
CA TYR A 419 -14.64 16.97 -7.80
C TYR A 419 -13.16 17.32 -7.70
N ALA A 420 -12.53 17.67 -8.82
CA ALA A 420 -11.16 18.18 -8.82
C ALA A 420 -11.07 19.53 -8.10
N CYS A 421 -12.02 20.45 -8.37
CA CYS A 421 -12.11 21.75 -7.71
C CYS A 421 -12.31 21.61 -6.19
N LEU A 422 -13.24 20.76 -5.73
CA LEU A 422 -13.45 20.49 -4.31
C LEU A 422 -12.23 19.85 -3.65
N ALA A 423 -11.49 19.00 -4.37
CA ALA A 423 -10.25 18.43 -3.85
C ALA A 423 -9.17 19.50 -3.63
N LEU A 424 -9.02 20.45 -4.56
CA LEU A 424 -8.09 21.58 -4.44
C LEU A 424 -8.50 22.53 -3.30
N LEU A 425 -9.78 22.90 -3.21
CA LEU A 425 -10.27 23.74 -2.11
C LEU A 425 -10.05 23.07 -0.75
N LYS A 426 -10.22 21.74 -0.67
CA LYS A 426 -9.94 20.97 0.53
C LYS A 426 -8.44 20.87 0.85
N LEU A 427 -7.57 20.82 -0.16
CA LEU A 427 -6.11 20.93 0.00
C LEU A 427 -5.73 22.29 0.60
N TYR A 428 -6.31 23.39 0.11
CA TYR A 428 -6.13 24.73 0.68
C TYR A 428 -6.65 24.83 2.12
N GLN A 429 -7.79 24.21 2.41
CA GLN A 429 -8.33 24.15 3.78
C GLN A 429 -7.34 23.48 4.75
N PHE A 430 -6.66 22.41 4.33
CA PHE A 430 -5.63 21.75 5.13
C PHE A 430 -4.28 22.48 5.14
N ASN A 431 -3.96 23.24 4.09
CA ASN A 431 -2.67 23.91 3.89
C ASN A 431 -2.88 25.38 3.45
N PRO A 432 -3.24 26.29 4.37
CA PRO A 432 -3.62 27.66 4.01
C PRO A 432 -2.54 28.46 3.29
N HIS A 433 -1.25 28.14 3.51
CA HIS A 433 -0.11 28.79 2.87
C HIS A 433 0.03 28.49 1.37
N LEU A 434 -0.70 27.50 0.84
CA LEU A 434 -0.70 27.14 -0.58
C LEU A 434 -1.86 27.79 -1.35
N LEU A 435 -2.77 28.46 -0.65
CA LEU A 435 -3.97 29.06 -1.24
C LEU A 435 -3.60 30.13 -2.27
N HIS A 436 -4.13 30.00 -3.48
CA HIS A 436 -4.01 31.01 -4.53
C HIS A 436 -5.39 31.69 -4.74
N PRO A 437 -5.53 33.00 -4.41
CA PRO A 437 -6.81 33.70 -4.47
C PRO A 437 -7.49 33.63 -5.85
N GLU A 438 -6.73 33.82 -6.92
CA GLU A 438 -7.21 33.80 -8.31
C GLU A 438 -7.74 32.41 -8.71
N THR A 439 -7.08 31.33 -8.27
CA THR A 439 -7.58 29.98 -8.54
C THR A 439 -8.89 29.72 -7.79
N VAL A 440 -9.06 30.28 -6.58
CA VAL A 440 -10.30 30.19 -5.81
C VAL A 440 -11.44 30.94 -6.52
N THR A 441 -11.21 32.16 -6.99
CA THR A 441 -12.21 32.93 -7.73
C THR A 441 -12.58 32.22 -9.04
N ASN A 442 -11.61 31.69 -9.77
CA ASN A 442 -11.83 30.91 -11.00
C ASN A 442 -12.71 29.68 -10.74
N ILE A 443 -12.49 28.92 -9.66
CA ILE A 443 -13.36 27.80 -9.28
C ILE A 443 -14.80 28.26 -9.05
N LEU A 444 -14.99 29.37 -8.32
CA LEU A 444 -16.32 29.90 -8.01
C LEU A 444 -17.03 30.43 -9.26
N VAL A 445 -16.33 31.15 -10.14
CA VAL A 445 -16.88 31.61 -11.43
C VAL A 445 -17.26 30.42 -12.31
N LYS A 446 -16.42 29.38 -12.39
CA LYS A 446 -16.77 28.16 -13.10
C LYS A 446 -18.00 27.48 -12.51
N ALA A 447 -18.15 27.48 -11.19
CA ALA A 447 -19.37 26.97 -10.55
C ALA A 447 -20.62 27.81 -10.90
N LEU A 448 -20.49 29.13 -11.09
CA LEU A 448 -21.59 29.97 -11.59
C LEU A 448 -22.03 29.55 -13.00
N THR A 449 -21.14 29.07 -13.87
CA THR A 449 -21.50 28.70 -15.26
C THR A 449 -22.38 27.44 -15.35
N VAL A 450 -22.52 26.67 -14.28
CA VAL A 450 -23.27 25.40 -14.25
C VAL A 450 -24.54 25.46 -13.40
N PHE A 451 -24.97 26.66 -12.97
CA PHE A 451 -26.23 26.87 -12.24
C PHE A 451 -27.45 26.37 -13.03
N PRO A 452 -28.59 25.98 -12.44
CA PRO A 452 -28.75 25.68 -11.04
C PRO A 452 -27.95 24.43 -10.70
N SER A 453 -27.14 24.51 -9.65
CA SER A 453 -26.28 23.40 -9.22
C SER A 453 -25.79 23.63 -7.80
N PRO A 454 -25.72 22.59 -6.95
CA PRO A 454 -25.16 22.73 -5.61
C PRO A 454 -23.65 23.04 -5.61
N SER A 455 -22.99 23.02 -6.78
CA SER A 455 -21.53 23.16 -6.89
C SER A 455 -20.99 24.42 -6.23
N PHE A 456 -21.63 25.58 -6.46
CA PHE A 456 -21.18 26.84 -5.87
C PHE A 456 -21.25 26.80 -4.34
N THR A 457 -22.37 26.32 -3.79
CA THR A 457 -22.58 26.18 -2.34
C THR A 457 -21.63 25.15 -1.72
N LEU A 458 -21.34 24.04 -2.42
CA LEU A 458 -20.38 23.04 -1.96
C LEU A 458 -18.94 23.59 -1.90
N CYS A 459 -18.56 24.42 -2.88
CA CYS A 459 -17.29 25.13 -2.85
C CYS A 459 -17.23 26.10 -1.66
N LEU A 460 -18.29 26.88 -1.45
CA LEU A 460 -18.36 27.82 -0.33
C LEU A 460 -18.21 27.14 1.03
N ALA A 461 -18.81 25.96 1.21
CA ALA A 461 -18.76 25.20 2.46
C ALA A 461 -17.35 24.76 2.90
N LEU A 462 -16.34 24.84 2.00
CA LEU A 462 -14.96 24.51 2.31
C LEU A 462 -14.14 25.70 2.83
N PHE A 463 -14.63 26.93 2.71
CA PHE A 463 -13.94 28.11 3.24
C PHE A 463 -14.23 28.31 4.74
N PRO A 464 -13.26 28.85 5.50
CA PRO A 464 -13.50 29.30 6.87
C PRO A 464 -14.66 30.29 6.97
N ALA A 465 -15.39 30.28 8.08
CA ALA A 465 -16.46 31.26 8.33
C ALA A 465 -15.95 32.71 8.28
N SER A 466 -14.69 32.95 8.66
CA SER A 466 -14.05 34.28 8.59
C SER A 466 -13.83 34.81 7.17
N SER A 467 -13.82 33.92 6.17
CA SER A 467 -13.69 34.30 4.75
C SER A 467 -15.04 34.50 4.05
N ILE A 468 -16.16 34.30 4.76
CA ILE A 468 -17.51 34.50 4.24
C ILE A 468 -18.25 35.48 5.18
N PRO A 469 -18.08 36.80 5.00
CA PRO A 469 -18.81 37.76 5.82
C PRO A 469 -20.26 37.81 5.32
N TYR A 470 -21.17 37.21 6.09
CA TYR A 470 -22.62 37.32 5.89
C TYR A 470 -23.12 38.58 6.61
N GLY A 471 -23.49 39.62 5.87
CA GLY A 471 -24.26 40.76 6.38
C GLY A 471 -23.59 42.12 6.20
N SER A 472 -24.43 43.14 6.02
CA SER A 472 -24.07 44.57 5.97
C SER A 472 -23.63 45.15 7.31
N ASP A 473 -23.86 44.44 8.42
CA ASP A 473 -23.75 44.98 9.78
C ASP A 473 -22.41 44.65 10.48
N ILE A 474 -21.45 44.04 9.78
CA ILE A 474 -20.16 43.65 10.35
C ILE A 474 -19.04 44.50 9.77
N ALA A 475 -19.09 45.81 10.03
CA ALA A 475 -18.07 46.79 9.64
C ALA A 475 -16.72 46.63 10.40
N SER A 476 -16.52 45.54 11.16
CA SER A 476 -15.39 45.34 12.08
C SER A 476 -14.50 44.14 11.75
N ILE A 477 -14.78 43.37 10.69
CA ILE A 477 -13.89 42.29 10.23
C ILE A 477 -12.99 42.85 9.12
N PRO A 478 -11.65 42.71 9.20
CA PRO A 478 -10.77 43.07 8.10
C PRO A 478 -11.12 42.27 6.84
N THR A 479 -11.67 42.95 5.83
CA THR A 479 -11.95 42.35 4.52
C THR A 479 -10.67 42.31 3.69
N THR A 480 -10.29 41.12 3.21
CA THR A 480 -9.26 40.97 2.18
C THR A 480 -9.90 41.06 0.79
N GLU A 481 -9.11 41.35 -0.25
CA GLU A 481 -9.57 41.37 -1.66
C GLU A 481 -10.30 40.07 -2.05
N LEU A 482 -9.82 38.92 -1.55
CA LEU A 482 -10.47 37.63 -1.76
C LEU A 482 -11.85 37.54 -1.11
N THR A 483 -12.04 38.11 0.09
CA THR A 483 -13.36 38.08 0.75
C THR A 483 -14.39 38.93 0.00
N GLU A 484 -13.99 40.08 -0.52
CA GLU A 484 -14.86 40.92 -1.36
C GLU A 484 -15.24 40.20 -2.66
N SER A 485 -14.26 39.53 -3.29
CA SER A 485 -14.48 38.71 -4.48
C SER A 485 -15.51 37.60 -4.23
N ILE A 486 -15.38 36.87 -3.12
CA ILE A 486 -16.32 35.81 -2.72
C ILE A 486 -17.73 36.38 -2.49
N GLN A 487 -17.85 37.55 -1.84
CA GLN A 487 -19.15 38.19 -1.61
C GLN A 487 -19.84 38.60 -2.92
N LYS A 488 -19.10 39.24 -3.83
CA LYS A 488 -19.57 39.62 -5.17
C LYS A 488 -20.06 38.39 -5.95
N LEU A 489 -19.28 37.32 -5.99
CA LEU A 489 -19.66 36.07 -6.66
C LEU A 489 -20.88 35.40 -5.99
N THR A 490 -20.98 35.45 -4.66
CA THR A 490 -22.14 34.91 -3.92
C THR A 490 -23.42 35.67 -4.23
N LYS A 491 -23.34 37.00 -4.37
CA LYS A 491 -24.46 37.83 -4.81
C LYS A 491 -24.92 37.42 -6.22
N LEU A 492 -23.99 37.25 -7.15
CA LEU A 492 -24.28 36.77 -8.50
C LEU A 492 -24.95 35.38 -8.48
N ASN A 493 -24.42 34.43 -7.72
CA ASN A 493 -25.02 33.10 -7.58
C ASN A 493 -26.46 33.17 -7.07
N THR A 494 -26.71 34.03 -6.07
CA THR A 494 -28.05 34.21 -5.50
C THR A 494 -29.05 34.69 -6.56
N LEU A 495 -28.65 35.65 -7.41
CA LEU A 495 -29.49 36.17 -8.49
C LEU A 495 -29.77 35.11 -9.57
N LEU A 496 -28.79 34.26 -9.89
CA LEU A 496 -28.97 33.15 -10.85
C LEU A 496 -29.90 32.07 -10.31
N GLU A 497 -29.70 31.63 -9.06
CA GLU A 497 -30.53 30.62 -8.40
C GLU A 497 -31.96 31.11 -8.12
N SER A 498 -32.15 32.42 -7.92
CA SER A 498 -33.48 33.04 -7.78
C SER A 498 -34.14 33.39 -9.12
N ALA A 499 -33.53 33.05 -10.25
CA ALA A 499 -33.96 33.37 -11.61
C ALA A 499 -34.18 34.88 -11.87
N GLN A 500 -33.47 35.74 -11.15
CA GLN A 500 -33.49 37.20 -11.32
C GLN A 500 -32.44 37.63 -12.36
N TYR A 501 -32.60 37.18 -13.60
CA TYR A 501 -31.58 37.32 -14.65
C TYR A 501 -31.30 38.78 -15.06
N ASP A 502 -32.32 39.64 -15.15
CA ASP A 502 -32.11 41.07 -15.44
C ASP A 502 -31.23 41.75 -14.38
N ALA A 503 -31.48 41.43 -13.11
CA ALA A 503 -30.72 41.96 -11.99
C ALA A 503 -29.30 41.37 -11.94
N PHE A 504 -29.12 40.11 -12.36
CA PHE A 504 -27.81 39.48 -12.51
C PHE A 504 -26.95 40.26 -13.52
N TRP A 505 -27.44 40.50 -14.74
CA TRP A 505 -26.68 41.23 -15.76
C TRP A 505 -26.41 42.68 -15.34
N SER A 506 -27.42 43.37 -14.80
CA SER A 506 -27.25 44.73 -14.27
C SER A 506 -26.20 44.78 -13.16
N THR A 507 -26.13 43.76 -12.30
CA THR A 507 -25.11 43.67 -11.24
C THR A 507 -23.74 43.36 -11.81
N LEU A 508 -23.64 42.45 -12.78
CA LEU A 508 -22.38 42.09 -13.45
C LEU A 508 -21.75 43.30 -14.15
N GLU A 509 -22.56 44.18 -14.73
CA GLU A 509 -22.11 45.40 -15.42
C GLU A 509 -21.94 46.61 -14.49
N SER A 510 -22.30 46.50 -13.21
CA SER A 510 -22.35 47.65 -12.29
C SER A 510 -20.98 48.12 -11.78
N ASP A 511 -19.96 47.26 -11.86
CA ASP A 511 -18.67 47.48 -11.21
C ASP A 511 -17.56 46.71 -11.96
N ASP A 512 -16.47 47.39 -12.30
CA ASP A 512 -15.34 46.85 -13.06
C ASP A 512 -14.71 45.61 -12.41
N ILE A 513 -14.79 45.49 -11.08
CA ILE A 513 -14.29 44.31 -10.34
C ILE A 513 -14.97 43.03 -10.83
N TYR A 514 -16.24 43.08 -11.25
CA TYR A 514 -16.91 41.89 -11.79
C TYR A 514 -16.27 41.43 -13.09
N ALA A 515 -15.88 42.35 -13.98
CA ALA A 515 -15.22 42.01 -15.23
C ALA A 515 -13.88 41.31 -14.99
N ASP A 516 -13.11 41.80 -14.01
CA ASP A 516 -11.85 41.17 -13.61
C ASP A 516 -12.05 39.76 -13.05
N LEU A 517 -13.12 39.54 -12.28
CA LEU A 517 -13.38 38.24 -11.63
C LEU A 517 -13.57 37.09 -12.62
N TYR A 518 -14.18 37.33 -13.77
CA TYR A 518 -14.44 36.27 -14.77
C TYR A 518 -13.54 36.33 -16.00
N ALA A 519 -12.56 37.24 -16.05
CA ALA A 519 -11.71 37.48 -17.21
C ALA A 519 -11.00 36.21 -17.71
N ASP A 520 -10.54 35.34 -16.80
CA ASP A 520 -9.84 34.10 -17.15
C ASP A 520 -10.77 32.99 -17.65
N VAL A 521 -12.09 33.13 -17.47
CA VAL A 521 -13.06 32.08 -17.83
C VAL A 521 -13.57 32.32 -19.25
N ALA A 522 -12.99 31.56 -20.20
CA ALA A 522 -13.29 31.71 -21.61
C ALA A 522 -14.79 31.50 -21.91
N GLY A 523 -15.44 32.54 -22.44
CA GLY A 523 -16.86 32.50 -22.80
C GLY A 523 -17.81 32.41 -21.61
N PHE A 524 -17.44 32.96 -20.44
CA PHE A 524 -18.27 33.00 -19.25
C PHE A 524 -19.73 33.43 -19.53
N GLU A 525 -19.93 34.58 -20.15
CA GLU A 525 -21.28 35.10 -20.41
C GLU A 525 -22.09 34.18 -21.34
N ASP A 526 -21.46 33.61 -22.37
CA ASP A 526 -22.12 32.69 -23.29
C ASP A 526 -22.57 31.42 -22.57
N LEU A 527 -21.74 30.87 -21.69
CA LEU A 527 -22.09 29.70 -20.87
C LEU A 527 -23.28 30.01 -19.96
N VAL A 528 -23.28 31.18 -19.32
CA VAL A 528 -24.41 31.64 -18.50
C VAL A 528 -25.68 31.78 -19.35
N ARG A 529 -25.62 32.44 -20.52
CA ARG A 529 -26.77 32.59 -21.44
C ARG A 529 -27.32 31.25 -21.91
N ILE A 530 -26.45 30.33 -22.33
CA ILE A 530 -26.84 28.96 -22.73
C ILE A 530 -27.59 28.27 -21.59
N ARG A 531 -27.13 28.47 -20.36
CA ARG A 531 -27.73 27.84 -19.21
C ARG A 531 -29.06 28.47 -18.78
N ILE A 532 -29.17 29.80 -18.81
CA ILE A 532 -30.46 30.52 -18.67
C ILE A 532 -31.46 29.97 -19.70
N ALA A 533 -31.06 29.89 -20.97
CA ALA A 533 -31.91 29.36 -22.02
C ALA A 533 -32.31 27.89 -21.78
N GLY A 534 -31.42 27.07 -21.22
CA GLY A 534 -31.74 25.72 -20.79
C GLY A 534 -32.86 25.65 -19.75
N GLU A 535 -32.86 26.53 -18.75
CA GLU A 535 -33.93 26.59 -17.73
C GLU A 535 -35.25 27.13 -18.29
N VAL A 536 -35.18 28.14 -19.17
CA VAL A 536 -36.36 28.65 -19.90
C VAL A 536 -36.96 27.54 -20.77
N GLY A 537 -36.12 26.73 -21.44
CA GLY A 537 -36.56 25.62 -22.27
C GLY A 537 -37.33 24.52 -21.52
N LYS A 538 -37.07 24.36 -20.22
CA LYS A 538 -37.78 23.41 -19.36
C LYS A 538 -39.11 23.96 -18.84
N THR A 539 -39.28 25.28 -18.80
CA THR A 539 -40.39 25.92 -18.09
C THR A 539 -41.40 26.61 -19.01
N PHE A 540 -41.03 26.91 -20.25
CA PHE A 540 -41.87 27.60 -21.22
C PHE A 540 -42.12 26.78 -22.49
N ARG A 541 -43.29 27.02 -23.10
CA ARG A 541 -43.63 26.61 -24.48
C ARG A 541 -43.58 27.78 -25.46
N GLU A 542 -43.85 28.96 -24.94
CA GLU A 542 -43.85 30.21 -25.68
C GLU A 542 -43.42 31.32 -24.71
N ILE A 543 -42.57 32.23 -25.16
CA ILE A 543 -42.12 33.38 -24.36
C ILE A 543 -42.00 34.62 -25.25
N ASP A 544 -42.35 35.78 -24.70
CA ASP A 544 -42.18 37.06 -25.40
C ASP A 544 -40.69 37.41 -25.54
N LEU A 545 -40.35 37.91 -26.73
CA LEU A 545 -38.99 38.23 -27.13
C LEU A 545 -38.42 39.40 -26.29
N SER A 546 -39.27 40.29 -25.80
CA SER A 546 -38.91 41.38 -24.88
C SER A 546 -38.44 40.87 -23.52
N VAL A 547 -39.09 39.85 -22.97
CA VAL A 547 -38.71 39.23 -21.69
C VAL A 547 -37.38 38.48 -21.86
N LEU A 548 -37.29 37.68 -22.92
CA LEU A 548 -36.08 36.89 -23.20
C LEU A 548 -34.87 37.79 -23.50
N SER A 549 -35.09 38.96 -24.09
CA SER A 549 -34.05 39.97 -24.34
C SER A 549 -33.38 40.45 -23.05
N GLY A 550 -34.18 40.72 -22.02
CA GLY A 550 -33.68 41.10 -20.69
C GLY A 550 -32.92 39.95 -20.01
N TRP A 551 -33.52 38.74 -20.01
CA TRP A 551 -32.91 37.58 -19.35
C TRP A 551 -31.60 37.11 -19.97
N LEU A 552 -31.45 37.21 -21.29
CA LEU A 552 -30.21 36.85 -21.98
C LEU A 552 -29.25 38.03 -22.14
N ASN A 553 -29.68 39.26 -21.80
CA ASN A 553 -28.97 40.49 -22.08
C ASN A 553 -28.49 40.57 -23.54
N LEU A 554 -29.38 40.24 -24.47
CA LEU A 554 -29.15 40.28 -25.91
C LEU A 554 -30.25 41.09 -26.59
N ARG A 555 -29.89 41.86 -27.61
CA ARG A 555 -30.84 42.73 -28.33
C ARG A 555 -30.90 42.39 -29.82
N SER A 556 -32.04 42.69 -30.42
CA SER A 556 -32.24 42.70 -31.88
C SER A 556 -31.79 41.39 -32.56
N GLU A 557 -30.95 41.47 -33.59
CA GLU A 557 -30.51 40.35 -34.41
C GLU A 557 -29.72 39.30 -33.62
N ALA A 558 -28.92 39.72 -32.63
CA ALA A 558 -28.11 38.80 -31.81
C ALA A 558 -28.98 37.84 -31.00
N LEU A 559 -30.11 38.33 -30.47
CA LEU A 559 -31.08 37.52 -29.73
C LEU A 559 -31.76 36.50 -30.64
N VAL A 560 -32.20 36.92 -31.82
CA VAL A 560 -32.84 36.03 -32.80
C VAL A 560 -31.88 34.93 -33.24
N LYS A 561 -30.64 35.31 -33.55
CA LYS A 561 -29.57 34.36 -33.92
C LYS A 561 -29.32 33.37 -32.79
N PHE A 562 -29.17 33.82 -31.55
CA PHE A 562 -28.97 32.95 -30.40
C PHE A 562 -30.12 31.94 -30.23
N CYS A 563 -31.37 32.39 -30.29
CA CYS A 563 -32.54 31.51 -30.18
C CYS A 563 -32.53 30.42 -31.27
N GLN A 564 -32.22 30.79 -32.51
CA GLN A 564 -32.25 29.86 -33.64
C GLN A 564 -31.05 28.91 -33.66
N THR A 565 -29.83 29.43 -33.44
CA THR A 565 -28.60 28.65 -33.62
C THR A 565 -28.15 27.93 -32.35
N ALA A 566 -28.26 28.58 -31.18
CA ALA A 566 -27.79 28.00 -29.92
C ALA A 566 -28.89 27.16 -29.25
N CYS A 567 -30.14 27.58 -29.31
CA CYS A 567 -31.25 26.91 -28.62
C CYS A 567 -32.10 26.01 -29.55
N GLY A 568 -32.07 26.23 -30.87
CA GLY A 568 -32.94 25.55 -31.81
C GLY A 568 -34.42 25.95 -31.69
N TRP A 569 -34.70 27.14 -31.16
CA TRP A 569 -36.04 27.68 -30.98
C TRP A 569 -36.51 28.43 -32.22
N ARG A 570 -37.83 28.47 -32.44
CA ARG A 570 -38.42 29.21 -33.57
C ARG A 570 -38.86 30.58 -33.10
N VAL A 571 -38.52 31.61 -33.86
CA VAL A 571 -38.94 32.98 -33.59
C VAL A 571 -40.05 33.36 -34.57
N SER A 572 -41.21 33.76 -34.04
CA SER A 572 -42.41 34.12 -34.80
C SER A 572 -42.94 35.48 -34.32
N GLY A 573 -42.57 36.54 -35.04
CA GLY A 573 -42.92 37.92 -34.66
C GLY A 573 -42.30 38.34 -33.32
N GLN A 574 -43.12 38.64 -32.33
CA GLN A 574 -42.71 39.03 -30.97
C GLN A 574 -42.58 37.84 -30.00
N LYS A 575 -42.79 36.61 -30.48
CA LYS A 575 -42.83 35.41 -29.65
C LYS A 575 -41.79 34.40 -30.07
N VAL A 576 -41.26 33.68 -29.09
CA VAL A 576 -40.31 32.59 -29.26
C VAL A 576 -41.01 31.29 -28.88
N GLU A 577 -41.11 30.38 -29.84
CA GLU A 577 -41.71 29.06 -29.69
C GLU A 577 -40.64 28.05 -29.27
N ILE A 578 -40.87 27.41 -28.13
CA ILE A 578 -39.97 26.45 -27.50
C ILE A 578 -40.51 25.03 -27.73
N PRO A 579 -39.70 24.11 -28.29
CA PRO A 579 -40.14 22.74 -28.55
C PRO A 579 -40.60 21.99 -27.30
N ALA A 580 -41.52 21.05 -27.53
CA ALA A 580 -41.95 20.10 -26.51
C ALA A 580 -40.78 19.24 -26.00
N ASN A 581 -40.69 19.08 -24.69
CA ASN A 581 -39.79 18.15 -24.04
C ASN A 581 -40.42 17.58 -22.76
N ALA A 582 -39.76 16.58 -22.18
CA ALA A 582 -40.28 15.86 -21.01
C ALA A 582 -40.46 16.73 -19.76
N GLU A 583 -39.83 17.92 -19.69
CA GLU A 583 -39.91 18.82 -18.53
C GLU A 583 -40.95 19.93 -18.73
N ASN A 584 -41.15 20.41 -19.96
CA ASN A 584 -42.15 21.43 -20.28
C ASN A 584 -43.50 20.84 -20.73
N GLU A 585 -43.70 19.54 -20.52
CA GLU A 585 -44.98 18.85 -20.68
C GLU A 585 -45.69 18.67 -19.35
N ALA A 586 -47.00 18.92 -19.35
CA ALA A 586 -47.84 18.62 -18.20
C ALA A 586 -47.84 17.09 -17.97
N LYS A 587 -47.14 16.65 -16.92
CA LYS A 587 -47.13 15.24 -16.51
C LYS A 587 -48.46 14.91 -15.83
N SER A 588 -49.19 13.93 -16.36
CA SER A 588 -50.36 13.38 -15.68
C SER A 588 -49.92 12.60 -14.43
N GLU A 589 -50.47 12.93 -13.27
CA GLU A 589 -50.17 12.26 -12.01
C GLU A 589 -50.82 10.87 -11.98
N ILE A 590 -50.01 9.81 -11.80
CA ILE A 590 -50.51 8.44 -11.69
C ILE A 590 -51.12 8.27 -10.29
N LYS A 591 -52.45 8.42 -10.17
CA LYS A 591 -53.19 8.35 -8.90
C LYS A 591 -53.28 6.94 -8.27
N GLY A 592 -52.55 5.95 -8.78
CA GLY A 592 -52.55 4.59 -8.24
C GLY A 592 -51.29 3.82 -8.63
N GLU A 593 -50.51 3.40 -7.63
CA GLU A 593 -49.40 2.48 -7.86
C GLU A 593 -49.93 1.09 -8.20
N ARG A 594 -49.56 0.59 -9.38
CA ARG A 594 -49.73 -0.83 -9.73
C ARG A 594 -48.57 -1.62 -9.12
N VAL A 595 -48.79 -2.17 -7.93
CA VAL A 595 -47.85 -3.13 -7.33
C VAL A 595 -48.00 -4.46 -8.06
N GLY A 596 -47.12 -4.73 -9.02
CA GLY A 596 -47.06 -6.02 -9.71
C GLY A 596 -46.43 -7.11 -8.83
N VAL A 597 -46.87 -8.36 -9.00
CA VAL A 597 -46.34 -9.53 -8.27
C VAL A 597 -44.81 -9.65 -8.40
N GLU A 598 -44.23 -9.16 -9.51
CA GLU A 598 -42.79 -9.17 -9.75
C GLU A 598 -41.98 -8.34 -8.74
N MET A 599 -42.57 -7.28 -8.16
CA MET A 599 -41.91 -6.47 -7.13
C MET A 599 -41.70 -7.25 -5.82
N PHE A 600 -42.48 -8.31 -5.60
CA PHE A 600 -42.30 -9.25 -4.49
C PHE A 600 -41.30 -10.39 -4.82
N GLY A 601 -40.73 -10.40 -6.02
CA GLY A 601 -39.84 -11.46 -6.49
C GLY A 601 -38.63 -11.71 -5.58
N ARG A 602 -38.08 -10.68 -4.93
CA ARG A 602 -36.99 -10.84 -3.94
C ARG A 602 -37.44 -11.54 -2.66
N VAL A 603 -38.69 -11.32 -2.23
CA VAL A 603 -39.27 -11.96 -1.04
C VAL A 603 -39.55 -13.44 -1.34
N PHE A 604 -40.12 -13.74 -2.51
CA PHE A 604 -40.33 -15.12 -2.95
C PHE A 604 -39.02 -15.88 -3.15
N ARG A 605 -38.00 -15.24 -3.73
CA ARG A 605 -36.68 -15.87 -3.97
C ARG A 605 -35.93 -16.16 -2.66
N ARG A 606 -36.03 -15.28 -1.66
CA ARG A 606 -35.45 -15.51 -0.31
C ARG A 606 -36.11 -16.64 0.47
N GLY A 607 -37.37 -16.98 0.18
CA GLY A 607 -38.04 -18.12 0.79
C GLY A 607 -37.59 -19.48 0.22
N TYR A 608 -36.92 -19.47 -0.94
CA TYR A 608 -36.44 -20.67 -1.63
C TYR A 608 -34.91 -20.87 -1.53
N GLU A 609 -34.15 -19.82 -1.20
CA GLU A 609 -32.68 -19.81 -1.16
C GLU A 609 -32.16 -19.59 0.27
N ASP A 610 -32.34 -20.58 1.17
CA ASP A 610 -31.30 -21.19 2.04
C ASP A 610 -31.91 -22.14 3.10
N PRO A 611 -31.24 -23.24 3.51
CA PRO A 611 -30.19 -24.02 2.84
C PRO A 611 -30.45 -25.54 2.84
N ALA A 612 -29.88 -26.23 1.86
CA ALA A 612 -29.48 -27.64 1.97
C ALA A 612 -27.96 -27.72 2.08
#